data_AF-A0A7X9CKF8-F1
#
_entry.id   AF-A0A7X9CKF8-F1
#
_cell.length_a   1.000
_cell.length_b   1.000
_cell.length_c   1.000
_cell.angle_alpha   90.00
_cell.angle_beta   90.00
_cell.angle_gamma   90.00
#
_symmetry.space_group_name_H-M   'P 1'
#
loop_
_entity.id
_entity.type
_entity.pdbx_description
1 polymer ?
#
loop_
_entity_poly.entity_id
_entity_poly.type
_entity_poly.pdbx_seq_one_letter_code
_entity_poly.pdbx_strand_id
1 'polypeptide(L)'
;MENKKQLSPALKTVVGVQFLFVAFGATVLVPLLVGLDPSTALFTAGIGTLIFHLVTKGKVPIFLGSSFAFIAPIVKATELYGLPGTLSGLVAVGAVYFVMSALVKWQGVNLIKRLFPPVVIGPVIMLIGLSLAGTGVSMASEDWLLAIIALVTAIVVSMYAKGLLKLIPIFAGIIVGFAVAAILGRVDFSGVAAAPWLGLPQFVKPE
;
A
#
# COMPACT_ATOMS: atom_id res chain seq x y z
N MET A 1 26.76 -20.21 2.46
CA MET A 1 25.42 -20.66 2.88
C MET A 1 25.04 -19.82 4.07
N GLU A 2 24.21 -18.81 3.84
CA GLU A 2 23.91 -17.76 4.80
C GLU A 2 23.14 -18.34 6.00
N ASN A 3 23.61 -18.00 7.20
CA ASN A 3 23.12 -18.48 8.47
C ASN A 3 21.65 -18.02 8.65
N LYS A 4 20.69 -18.85 8.22
CA LYS A 4 19.26 -18.63 8.48
C LYS A 4 19.05 -18.75 10.00
N LYS A 5 19.25 -17.65 10.74
CA LYS A 5 18.75 -17.50 12.10
C LYS A 5 17.26 -17.81 12.05
N GLN A 6 16.88 -19.02 12.47
CA GLN A 6 15.48 -19.39 12.61
C GLN A 6 14.91 -18.54 13.73
N LEU A 7 14.17 -17.50 13.35
CA LEU A 7 13.48 -16.63 14.30
C LEU A 7 12.52 -17.48 15.14
N SER A 8 12.43 -17.21 16.43
CA SER A 8 11.45 -17.87 17.30
C SER A 8 10.03 -17.58 16.80
N PRO A 9 9.04 -18.46 17.08
CA PRO A 9 7.64 -18.24 16.66
C PRO A 9 7.10 -16.87 17.12
N ALA A 10 7.45 -16.45 18.34
CA ALA A 10 7.11 -15.13 18.87
C ALA A 10 7.74 -14.00 18.03
N LEU A 11 9.04 -14.10 17.71
CA LEU A 11 9.73 -13.09 16.94
C LEU A 11 9.23 -13.01 15.47
N LYS A 12 8.85 -14.14 14.86
CA LYS A 12 8.20 -14.15 13.55
C LYS A 12 6.87 -13.40 13.57
N THR A 13 6.09 -13.58 14.62
CA THR A 13 4.81 -12.89 14.79
C THR A 13 5.02 -11.38 14.91
N VAL A 14 5.97 -10.96 15.75
CA VAL A 14 6.31 -9.53 15.93
C VAL A 14 6.77 -8.89 14.62
N VAL A 15 7.66 -9.56 13.88
CA VAL A 15 8.17 -9.06 12.59
C VAL A 15 7.05 -9.05 11.52
N GLY A 16 6.17 -10.04 11.52
CA GLY A 16 5.01 -10.07 10.61
C GLY A 16 4.05 -8.90 10.86
N VAL A 17 3.72 -8.64 12.13
CA VAL A 17 2.90 -7.49 12.54
C VAL A 17 3.58 -6.17 12.17
N GLN A 18 4.89 -6.06 12.36
CA GLN A 18 5.65 -4.89 11.90
C GLN A 18 5.51 -4.69 10.38
N PHE A 19 5.70 -5.75 9.60
CA PHE A 19 5.63 -5.67 8.14
C PHE A 19 4.22 -5.28 7.66
N LEU A 20 3.18 -5.78 8.35
CA LEU A 20 1.81 -5.35 8.14
C LEU A 20 1.66 -3.84 8.31
N PHE A 21 2.18 -3.26 9.40
CA PHE A 21 2.09 -1.81 9.64
C PHE A 21 2.90 -0.98 8.64
N VAL A 22 4.02 -1.50 8.14
CA VAL A 22 4.78 -0.85 7.05
C VAL A 22 3.94 -0.80 5.77
N ALA A 23 3.29 -1.90 5.40
CA ALA A 23 2.51 -1.99 4.17
C ALA A 23 1.10 -1.36 4.27
N PHE A 24 0.58 -1.19 5.49
CA PHE A 24 -0.77 -0.70 5.76
C PHE A 24 -1.03 0.66 5.12
N GLY A 25 -0.08 1.60 5.26
CA GLY A 25 -0.25 2.98 4.79
C GLY A 25 -0.62 3.04 3.31
N ALA A 26 0.19 2.43 2.43
CA ALA A 26 -0.11 2.43 0.99
C ALA A 26 -1.35 1.58 0.66
N THR A 27 -1.52 0.43 1.33
CA THR A 27 -2.60 -0.52 1.02
C THR A 27 -3.99 0.04 1.35
N VAL A 28 -4.10 0.92 2.35
CA VAL A 28 -5.35 1.61 2.73
C VAL A 28 -5.50 2.95 2.03
N LEU A 29 -4.43 3.71 1.82
CA LEU A 29 -4.52 5.03 1.22
C LEU A 29 -5.00 5.00 -0.23
N VAL A 30 -4.47 4.11 -1.06
CA VAL A 30 -4.88 4.00 -2.48
C VAL A 30 -6.38 3.77 -2.63
N PRO A 31 -6.98 2.71 -2.02
CA PRO A 31 -8.41 2.45 -2.20
C PRO A 31 -9.25 3.63 -1.74
N LEU A 32 -8.90 4.29 -0.63
CA LEU A 32 -9.59 5.51 -0.18
C LEU A 32 -9.55 6.62 -1.24
N LEU A 33 -8.39 6.87 -1.85
CA LEU A 33 -8.22 7.92 -2.86
C LEU A 33 -8.98 7.64 -4.17
N VAL A 34 -9.27 6.38 -4.47
CA VAL A 34 -9.96 5.97 -5.70
C VAL A 34 -11.41 5.50 -5.46
N GLY A 35 -11.93 5.66 -4.23
CA GLY A 35 -13.32 5.30 -3.89
C GLY A 35 -13.59 3.79 -3.76
N LEU A 36 -12.55 2.98 -3.50
CA LEU A 36 -12.66 1.56 -3.21
C LEU A 36 -12.69 1.29 -1.70
N ASP A 37 -13.32 0.19 -1.31
CA ASP A 37 -13.35 -0.29 0.06
C ASP A 37 -11.94 -0.77 0.53
N PRO A 38 -11.34 -0.15 1.57
CA PRO A 38 -10.01 -0.54 2.05
C PRO A 38 -9.95 -1.96 2.62
N SER A 39 -11.06 -2.46 3.17
CA SER A 39 -11.16 -3.84 3.67
C SER A 39 -11.00 -4.86 2.52
N THR A 40 -11.58 -4.57 1.36
CA THR A 40 -11.42 -5.38 0.14
C THR A 40 -9.98 -5.37 -0.36
N ALA A 41 -9.33 -4.20 -0.35
CA ALA A 41 -7.91 -4.08 -0.72
C ALA A 41 -7.00 -4.86 0.24
N LEU A 42 -7.18 -4.74 1.56
CA LEU A 42 -6.42 -5.49 2.57
C LEU A 42 -6.63 -7.01 2.44
N PHE A 43 -7.87 -7.44 2.23
CA PHE A 43 -8.21 -8.85 2.08
C PHE A 43 -7.56 -9.46 0.82
N THR A 44 -7.71 -8.80 -0.33
CA THR A 44 -7.14 -9.26 -1.60
C THR A 44 -5.62 -9.16 -1.64
N ALA A 45 -5.02 -8.14 -1.00
CA ALA A 45 -3.57 -8.03 -0.79
C ALA A 45 -3.01 -9.20 0.04
N GLY A 46 -3.72 -9.58 1.11
CA GLY A 46 -3.37 -10.74 1.93
C GLY A 46 -3.41 -12.05 1.13
N ILE A 47 -4.52 -12.30 0.42
CA ILE A 47 -4.65 -13.48 -0.45
C ILE A 47 -3.57 -13.48 -1.54
N GLY A 48 -3.37 -12.35 -2.22
CA GLY A 48 -2.37 -12.22 -3.27
C GLY A 48 -0.96 -12.49 -2.76
N THR A 49 -0.63 -12.00 -1.56
CA THR A 49 0.67 -12.25 -0.92
C THR A 49 0.87 -13.74 -0.62
N LEU A 50 -0.15 -14.42 -0.11
CA LEU A 50 -0.10 -15.87 0.14
C LEU A 50 0.09 -16.65 -1.16
N ILE A 51 -0.69 -16.33 -2.20
CA ILE A 51 -0.55 -16.94 -3.53
C ILE A 51 0.87 -16.70 -4.07
N PHE A 52 1.38 -15.48 -3.95
CA PHE A 52 2.73 -15.14 -4.39
C PHE A 52 3.81 -15.95 -3.66
N HIS A 53 3.72 -16.11 -2.33
CA HIS A 53 4.65 -16.95 -1.58
C HIS A 53 4.55 -18.43 -1.96
N LEU A 54 3.35 -18.94 -2.24
CA LEU A 54 3.17 -20.30 -2.71
C LEU A 54 3.82 -20.52 -4.09
N VAL A 55 3.56 -19.62 -5.04
CA VAL A 55 4.13 -19.69 -6.41
C VAL A 55 5.66 -19.55 -6.39
N THR A 56 6.20 -18.65 -5.55
CA THR A 56 7.64 -18.44 -5.41
C THR A 56 8.33 -19.45 -4.49
N LYS A 57 7.59 -20.41 -3.92
CA LYS A 57 8.09 -21.40 -2.94
C LYS A 57 8.76 -20.76 -1.73
N GLY A 58 8.26 -19.61 -1.27
CA GLY A 58 8.78 -18.87 -0.13
C GLY A 58 10.19 -18.31 -0.30
N LYS A 59 10.68 -18.19 -1.55
CA LYS A 59 12.03 -17.68 -1.82
C LYS A 59 12.12 -16.15 -1.72
N VAL A 60 11.01 -15.46 -1.93
CA VAL A 60 10.97 -13.99 -2.02
C VAL A 60 10.06 -13.44 -0.90
N PRO A 61 10.61 -12.81 0.14
CA PRO A 61 9.84 -12.32 1.28
C PRO A 61 9.27 -10.92 1.02
N ILE A 62 8.27 -10.82 0.14
CA ILE A 62 7.57 -9.54 -0.14
C ILE A 62 6.08 -9.62 0.22
N PHE A 63 5.50 -8.47 0.56
CA PHE A 63 4.05 -8.27 0.70
C PHE A 63 3.55 -7.49 -0.52
N LEU A 64 2.42 -7.91 -1.07
CA LEU A 64 1.78 -7.20 -2.17
C LEU A 64 0.84 -6.14 -1.61
N GLY A 65 1.16 -4.87 -1.83
CA GLY A 65 0.31 -3.74 -1.44
C GLY A 65 -0.26 -3.00 -2.65
N SER A 66 -1.14 -2.04 -2.39
CA SER A 66 -1.72 -1.19 -3.44
C SER A 66 -0.66 -0.29 -4.08
N SER A 67 -0.69 -0.17 -5.41
CA SER A 67 0.31 0.59 -6.17
C SER A 67 -0.18 2.00 -6.49
N PHE A 68 0.63 2.99 -6.08
CA PHE A 68 0.36 4.41 -6.30
C PHE A 68 0.35 4.80 -7.79
N ALA A 69 1.03 4.01 -8.63
CA ALA A 69 1.07 4.23 -10.08
C ALA A 69 -0.32 4.11 -10.74
N PHE A 70 -1.28 3.44 -10.09
CA PHE A 70 -2.62 3.24 -10.62
C PHE A 70 -3.64 4.29 -10.16
N ILE A 71 -3.30 5.21 -9.25
CA ILE A 71 -4.27 6.21 -8.77
C ILE A 71 -4.82 7.05 -9.93
N ALA A 72 -3.96 7.75 -10.66
CA ALA A 72 -4.41 8.60 -11.77
C ALA A 72 -5.14 7.82 -12.88
N PRO A 73 -4.65 6.64 -13.33
CA PRO A 73 -5.39 5.80 -14.27
C PRO A 73 -6.75 5.32 -13.75
N ILE A 74 -6.86 4.89 -12.49
CA ILE A 74 -8.13 4.40 -11.91
C ILE A 74 -9.13 5.55 -11.81
N VAL A 75 -8.72 6.70 -11.30
CA VAL A 75 -9.59 7.90 -11.23
C VAL A 75 -10.10 8.22 -12.63
N LYS A 76 -9.21 8.27 -13.63
CA LYS A 76 -9.62 8.63 -14.98
C LYS A 76 -10.50 7.57 -15.65
N ALA A 77 -10.18 6.29 -15.48
CA ALA A 77 -10.98 5.20 -16.01
C ALA A 77 -12.37 5.15 -15.34
N THR A 78 -12.45 5.44 -14.05
CA THR A 78 -13.73 5.46 -13.31
C THR A 78 -14.62 6.59 -13.80
N GLU A 79 -14.06 7.77 -14.09
CA GLU A 79 -14.81 8.87 -14.73
C GLU A 79 -15.37 8.49 -16.11
N LEU A 80 -14.64 7.71 -16.89
CA LEU A 80 -14.99 7.40 -18.28
C LEU A 80 -15.89 6.16 -18.42
N TYR A 81 -15.68 5.15 -17.58
CA TYR A 81 -16.24 3.80 -17.74
C TYR A 81 -16.92 3.27 -16.47
N GLY A 82 -17.00 4.09 -15.41
CA GLY A 82 -17.47 3.65 -14.11
C GLY A 82 -16.51 2.67 -13.42
N LEU A 83 -16.85 2.33 -12.18
CA LEU A 83 -16.02 1.45 -11.36
C LEU A 83 -15.97 0.00 -11.91
N PRO A 84 -17.10 -0.63 -12.33
CA PRO A 84 -17.06 -1.98 -12.90
C PRO A 84 -16.18 -2.08 -14.15
N GLY A 85 -16.30 -1.16 -15.10
CA GLY A 85 -15.45 -1.12 -16.30
C GLY A 85 -13.97 -0.90 -15.97
N THR A 86 -13.68 -0.10 -14.94
CA THR A 86 -12.29 0.10 -14.47
C THR A 86 -11.71 -1.18 -13.88
N LEU A 87 -12.49 -1.94 -13.12
CA LEU A 87 -12.06 -3.24 -12.58
C LEU A 87 -11.74 -4.23 -13.70
N SER A 88 -12.49 -4.25 -14.79
CA SER A 88 -12.19 -5.06 -15.98
C SER A 88 -10.85 -4.66 -16.61
N GLY A 89 -10.58 -3.35 -16.66
CA GLY A 89 -9.25 -2.83 -17.02
C GLY A 89 -8.14 -3.33 -16.10
N LEU A 90 -8.35 -3.36 -14.79
CA LEU A 90 -7.38 -3.90 -13.83
C LEU A 90 -7.17 -5.41 -14.00
N VAL A 91 -8.21 -6.17 -14.32
CA VAL A 91 -8.08 -7.59 -14.70
C VAL A 91 -7.21 -7.75 -15.95
N ALA A 92 -7.43 -6.91 -16.97
CA ALA A 92 -6.61 -6.92 -18.18
C ALA A 92 -5.14 -6.56 -17.89
N VAL A 93 -4.86 -5.63 -16.98
CA VAL A 93 -3.49 -5.34 -16.50
C VAL A 93 -2.85 -6.58 -15.86
N GLY A 94 -3.62 -7.36 -15.10
CA GLY A 94 -3.18 -8.66 -14.58
C GLY A 94 -2.75 -9.64 -15.68
N ALA A 95 -3.50 -9.68 -16.80
CA ALA A 95 -3.13 -10.46 -17.97
C ALA A 95 -1.84 -9.94 -18.63
N VAL A 96 -1.65 -8.62 -18.71
CA VAL A 96 -0.38 -8.02 -19.19
C VAL A 96 0.79 -8.45 -18.30
N TYR A 97 0.63 -8.47 -16.98
CA TYR A 97 1.68 -8.98 -16.07
C TYR A 97 1.96 -10.46 -16.28
N PHE A 98 0.94 -11.28 -16.58
CA PHE A 98 1.15 -12.69 -16.92
C PHE A 98 1.96 -12.85 -18.22
N VAL A 99 1.61 -12.09 -19.27
CA VAL A 99 2.36 -12.08 -20.54
C VAL A 99 3.80 -11.63 -20.31
N MET A 100 4.02 -10.56 -19.56
CA MET A 100 5.37 -10.10 -19.21
C MET A 100 6.15 -11.15 -18.43
N SER A 101 5.51 -11.86 -17.49
CA SER A 101 6.14 -12.98 -16.77
C SER A 101 6.57 -14.10 -17.71
N ALA A 102 5.73 -14.48 -18.68
CA ALA A 102 6.06 -15.48 -19.69
C ALA A 102 7.22 -15.05 -20.60
N LEU A 103 7.23 -13.78 -21.04
CA LEU A 103 8.33 -13.22 -21.84
C LEU A 103 9.65 -13.23 -21.07
N VAL A 104 9.64 -12.85 -19.79
CA VAL A 104 10.84 -12.91 -18.93
C VAL A 104 11.30 -14.35 -18.71
N LYS A 105 10.38 -15.31 -18.59
CA LYS A 105 10.73 -16.72 -18.50
C LYS A 105 11.41 -17.23 -19.78
N TRP A 106 11.01 -16.73 -20.95
CA TRP A 106 11.57 -17.13 -22.24
C TRP A 106 12.91 -16.45 -22.57
N GLN A 107 13.00 -15.13 -22.44
CA GLN A 107 14.16 -14.33 -22.86
C GLN A 107 15.12 -13.98 -21.71
N GLY A 108 14.75 -14.33 -20.48
CA GLY A 108 15.50 -13.99 -19.28
C GLY A 108 15.37 -12.52 -18.85
N VAL A 109 16.07 -12.18 -17.78
CA VAL A 109 15.99 -10.85 -17.12
C VAL A 109 16.56 -9.71 -17.99
N ASN A 110 17.31 -10.04 -19.04
CA ASN A 110 17.88 -9.06 -19.97
C ASN A 110 16.81 -8.28 -20.73
N LEU A 111 15.64 -8.89 -20.97
CA LEU A 111 14.50 -8.19 -21.56
C LEU A 111 14.08 -7.00 -20.70
N ILE A 112 13.92 -7.20 -19.38
CA ILE A 112 13.54 -6.13 -18.45
C ILE A 112 14.62 -5.04 -18.38
N LYS A 113 15.89 -5.41 -18.33
CA LYS A 113 16.99 -4.44 -18.32
C LYS A 113 17.06 -3.58 -19.58
N ARG A 114 16.66 -4.14 -20.73
CA ARG A 114 16.63 -3.44 -22.02
C ARG A 114 15.39 -2.55 -22.17
N LEU A 115 14.22 -3.02 -21.74
CA LEU A 115 12.97 -2.26 -21.78
C LEU A 115 12.93 -1.15 -20.74
N PHE A 116 13.44 -1.43 -19.54
CA PHE A 116 13.39 -0.54 -18.39
C PHE A 116 14.79 -0.41 -17.79
N PRO A 117 15.74 0.26 -18.48
CA PRO A 117 17.04 0.53 -17.91
C PRO A 117 16.90 1.47 -16.68
N PRO A 118 17.89 1.52 -15.78
CA PRO A 118 17.83 2.35 -14.57
C PRO A 118 17.53 3.83 -14.83
N VAL A 119 17.98 4.35 -15.97
CA VAL A 119 17.71 5.72 -16.45
C VAL A 119 16.22 5.97 -16.73
N VAL A 120 15.39 4.93 -16.90
CA VAL A 120 13.93 5.03 -17.04
C VAL A 120 13.23 4.75 -15.71
N ILE A 121 13.64 3.70 -15.00
CA ILE A 121 13.00 3.27 -13.74
C ILE A 121 13.04 4.39 -12.70
N GLY A 122 14.21 5.01 -12.49
CA GLY A 122 14.39 6.06 -11.49
C GLY A 122 13.44 7.25 -11.71
N PRO A 123 13.47 7.90 -12.88
CA PRO A 123 12.54 8.99 -13.21
C PRO A 123 11.07 8.62 -13.10
N VAL A 124 10.67 7.42 -13.54
CA VAL A 124 9.26 6.98 -13.42
C VAL A 124 8.83 6.90 -11.95
N ILE A 125 9.66 6.34 -11.07
CA ILE A 125 9.37 6.28 -9.64
C ILE A 125 9.30 7.69 -9.03
N MET A 126 10.22 8.59 -9.40
CA MET A 126 10.20 9.99 -8.93
C MET A 126 8.93 10.72 -9.40
N LEU A 127 8.50 10.50 -10.64
CA LEU A 127 7.27 11.09 -11.19
C LEU A 127 6.02 10.58 -10.47
N ILE A 128 5.96 9.28 -10.15
CA ILE A 128 4.85 8.73 -9.34
C ILE A 128 4.80 9.44 -7.98
N GLY A 129 5.94 9.56 -7.29
CA GLY A 129 6.01 10.28 -6.01
C GLY A 129 5.60 11.75 -6.11
N LEU A 130 6.13 12.46 -7.11
CA LEU A 130 5.84 13.89 -7.33
C LEU A 130 4.37 14.12 -7.71
N SER A 131 3.77 13.22 -8.50
CA SER A 131 2.36 13.31 -8.90
C SER A 131 1.40 13.24 -7.72
N LEU A 132 1.80 12.61 -6.61
CA LEU A 132 1.01 12.49 -5.38
C LEU A 132 1.24 13.62 -4.37
N ALA A 133 2.27 14.44 -4.58
CA ALA A 133 2.57 15.55 -3.68
C ALA A 133 1.38 16.52 -3.60
N GLY A 134 0.72 16.79 -4.73
CA GLY A 134 -0.48 17.63 -4.78
C GLY A 134 -1.63 17.08 -3.94
N THR A 135 -1.91 15.78 -4.03
CA THR A 135 -2.92 15.11 -3.20
C THR A 135 -2.57 15.21 -1.71
N GLY A 136 -1.31 14.99 -1.35
CA GLY A 136 -0.85 15.14 0.03
C GLY A 136 -1.05 16.55 0.60
N VAL A 137 -0.74 17.59 -0.18
CA VAL A 137 -0.97 18.99 0.21
C VAL A 137 -2.45 19.31 0.32
N SER A 138 -3.27 18.81 -0.61
CA SER A 138 -4.73 18.99 -0.56
C SER A 138 -5.33 18.38 0.70
N MET A 139 -4.92 17.16 1.08
CA MET A 139 -5.36 16.53 2.32
C MET A 139 -4.86 17.30 3.56
N ALA A 140 -3.62 17.80 3.52
CA ALA A 140 -3.07 18.61 4.61
C ALA A 140 -3.81 19.94 4.79
N SER A 141 -4.36 20.51 3.70
CA SER A 141 -5.10 21.77 3.76
C SER A 141 -6.43 21.70 4.52
N GLU A 142 -6.99 20.50 4.70
CA GLU A 142 -8.17 20.30 5.55
C GLU A 142 -7.84 20.58 7.03
N ASP A 143 -6.62 20.24 7.46
CA ASP A 143 -6.17 20.44 8.83
C ASP A 143 -4.64 20.49 8.94
N TRP A 144 -4.07 21.67 8.70
CA TRP A 144 -2.62 21.88 8.73
C TRP A 144 -2.00 21.52 10.07
N LEU A 145 -2.72 21.71 11.18
CA LEU A 145 -2.22 21.40 12.51
C LEU A 145 -1.97 19.90 12.65
N LEU A 146 -2.97 19.08 12.32
CA LEU A 146 -2.83 17.61 12.38
C LEU A 146 -1.79 17.09 11.38
N ALA A 147 -1.78 17.64 10.16
CA ALA A 147 -0.83 17.25 9.13
C ALA A 147 0.63 17.53 9.54
N ILE A 148 0.91 18.71 10.09
CA ILE A 148 2.25 19.07 10.57
C ILE A 148 2.66 18.19 11.76
N ILE A 149 1.74 17.93 12.70
CA ILE A 149 2.01 17.06 13.85
C ILE A 149 2.38 15.64 13.38
N ALA A 150 1.60 15.06 12.46
CA ALA A 150 1.87 13.73 11.91
C ALA A 150 3.21 13.69 11.15
N LEU A 151 3.49 14.72 10.33
CA LEU A 151 4.74 14.84 9.57
C LEU A 151 5.96 14.96 10.49
N VAL A 152 5.92 15.89 11.45
CA VAL A 152 7.02 16.10 12.42
C VAL A 152 7.24 14.83 13.24
N THR A 153 6.17 14.16 13.67
CA THR A 153 6.28 12.88 14.38
C THR A 153 7.01 11.83 13.53
N ALA A 154 6.61 11.66 12.26
CA ALA A 154 7.25 10.70 11.37
C ALA A 154 8.74 11.03 11.16
N ILE A 155 9.08 12.31 10.98
CA ILE A 155 10.47 12.78 10.84
C ILE A 155 11.27 12.48 12.11
N VAL A 156 10.78 12.89 13.28
CA VAL A 156 11.45 12.67 14.58
C VAL A 156 11.66 11.19 14.85
N VAL A 157 10.65 10.35 14.62
CA VAL A 157 10.76 8.89 14.78
C VAL A 157 11.77 8.31 13.80
N SER A 158 11.79 8.75 12.54
CA SER A 158 12.76 8.26 11.56
C SER A 158 14.22 8.59 11.92
N MET A 159 14.44 9.76 12.55
CA MET A 159 15.77 10.25 12.91
C MET A 159 16.28 9.68 14.24
N TYR A 160 15.43 9.67 15.28
CA TYR A 160 15.86 9.43 16.66
C TYR A 160 15.46 8.06 17.22
N ALA A 161 14.47 7.38 16.64
CA ALA A 161 14.04 6.08 17.16
C ALA A 161 15.11 5.00 16.91
N LYS A 162 15.10 3.97 17.77
CA LYS A 162 15.96 2.78 17.66
C LYS A 162 15.10 1.52 17.57
N GLY A 163 15.66 0.47 17.00
CA GLY A 163 14.99 -0.82 16.89
C GLY A 163 13.73 -0.76 16.02
N LEU A 164 12.65 -1.36 16.50
CA LEU A 164 11.42 -1.60 15.74
C LEU A 164 10.73 -0.31 15.28
N LEU A 165 10.71 0.72 16.13
CA LEU A 165 10.00 1.98 15.85
C LEU A 165 10.61 2.77 14.68
N LYS A 166 11.91 2.65 14.44
CA LYS A 166 12.58 3.27 13.28
C LYS A 166 12.10 2.68 11.95
N LEU A 167 11.53 1.47 11.97
CA LEU A 167 11.06 0.78 10.77
C LEU A 167 9.61 1.15 10.40
N ILE A 168 8.87 1.83 11.29
CA ILE A 168 7.46 2.21 11.09
C ILE A 168 7.17 3.70 11.40
N PRO A 169 7.98 4.67 10.92
CA PRO A 169 7.80 6.09 11.24
C PRO A 169 6.45 6.66 10.77
N ILE A 170 5.95 6.20 9.62
CA ILE A 170 4.65 6.61 9.08
C ILE A 170 3.52 6.21 10.04
N PHE A 171 3.57 4.99 10.56
CA PHE A 171 2.55 4.49 11.49
C PHE A 171 2.55 5.25 12.81
N ALA A 172 3.73 5.62 13.32
CA ALA A 172 3.85 6.47 14.50
C ALA A 172 3.21 7.86 14.27
N GLY A 173 3.42 8.45 13.09
CA GLY A 173 2.75 9.70 12.70
C GLY A 173 1.22 9.58 12.69
N ILE A 174 0.68 8.47 12.17
CA ILE A 174 -0.76 8.18 12.17
C ILE A 174 -1.29 8.08 13.62
N ILE A 175 -0.62 7.34 14.50
CA ILE A 175 -1.05 7.18 15.90
C ILE A 175 -1.08 8.52 16.63
N VAL A 176 -0.01 9.31 16.52
CA VAL A 176 0.08 10.61 17.23
C VAL A 176 -0.93 11.61 16.64
N GLY A 177 -1.05 11.67 15.31
CA GLY A 177 -2.04 12.51 14.64
C GLY A 177 -3.47 12.16 15.07
N PHE A 178 -3.80 10.87 15.11
CA PHE A 178 -5.10 10.39 15.58
C PHE A 178 -5.34 10.72 17.06
N ALA A 179 -4.35 10.51 17.93
CA ALA A 179 -4.47 10.83 19.35
C ALA A 179 -4.75 12.33 19.59
N VAL A 180 -4.04 13.21 18.87
CA VAL A 180 -4.27 14.64 18.93
C VAL A 180 -5.65 15.00 18.37
N ALA A 181 -6.05 14.42 17.24
CA ALA A 181 -7.39 14.63 16.68
C ALA A 181 -8.50 14.24 17.66
N ALA A 182 -8.33 13.13 18.38
CA ALA A 182 -9.28 12.67 19.39
C ALA A 182 -9.37 13.66 20.57
N ILE A 183 -8.23 14.17 21.06
CA ILE A 183 -8.19 15.17 22.14
C ILE A 183 -8.87 16.48 21.70
N LEU A 184 -8.71 16.87 20.43
CA LEU A 184 -9.35 18.06 19.86
C LEU A 184 -10.84 17.86 19.53
N GLY A 185 -11.41 16.67 19.79
CA GLY A 185 -12.82 16.36 19.48
C GLY A 185 -13.12 16.27 17.99
N ARG A 186 -12.11 16.03 17.14
CA ARG A 186 -12.23 15.94 15.67
C ARG A 186 -12.46 14.51 15.16
N VAL A 187 -12.66 13.55 16.05
CA VAL A 187 -12.87 12.14 15.69
C VAL A 187 -14.33 11.77 15.92
N ASP A 188 -14.98 11.32 14.85
CA ASP A 188 -16.31 10.71 14.93
C ASP A 188 -16.20 9.19 15.12
N PHE A 189 -16.75 8.69 16.23
CA PHE A 189 -16.77 7.26 16.56
C PHE A 189 -18.09 6.57 16.16
N SER A 190 -19.04 7.29 15.57
CA SER A 190 -20.34 6.75 15.16
C SER A 190 -20.20 5.54 14.25
N GLY A 191 -19.31 5.60 13.27
CA GLY A 191 -19.03 4.50 12.34
C GLY A 191 -18.43 3.27 13.01
N VAL A 192 -17.61 3.47 14.06
CA VAL A 192 -17.03 2.35 14.83
C VAL A 192 -18.10 1.68 15.70
N ALA A 193 -18.99 2.47 16.30
CA ALA A 193 -20.09 1.96 17.12
C ALA A 193 -21.14 1.21 16.30
N ALA A 194 -21.38 1.63 15.05
CA ALA A 194 -22.32 0.98 14.13
C ALA A 194 -21.72 -0.23 13.39
N ALA A 195 -20.39 -0.43 13.45
CA ALA A 195 -19.73 -1.49 12.70
C ALA A 195 -20.05 -2.88 13.27
N PRO A 196 -20.37 -3.87 12.42
CA PRO A 196 -20.52 -5.25 12.87
C PRO A 196 -19.17 -5.84 13.29
N TRP A 197 -19.18 -6.72 14.29
CA TRP A 197 -17.98 -7.44 14.75
C TRP A 197 -17.32 -8.27 13.66
N LEU A 198 -18.12 -8.82 12.74
CA LEU A 198 -17.67 -9.53 11.55
C LEU A 198 -18.39 -8.96 10.34
N GLY A 199 -17.64 -8.34 9.43
CA GLY A 199 -18.12 -7.85 8.15
C GLY A 199 -17.31 -8.47 7.02
N LEU A 200 -17.99 -8.93 5.97
CA LEU A 200 -17.31 -9.33 4.75
C LEU A 200 -16.96 -8.08 3.92
N PRO A 201 -15.81 -8.07 3.22
CA PRO A 201 -15.47 -6.98 2.32
C PRO A 201 -16.53 -6.80 1.21
N GLN A 202 -16.71 -5.55 0.78
CA GLN A 202 -17.69 -5.21 -0.26
C GLN A 202 -17.07 -5.42 -1.65
N PHE A 203 -17.33 -6.60 -2.23
CA PHE A 203 -16.82 -6.94 -3.55
C PHE A 203 -17.65 -6.30 -4.67
N VAL A 204 -16.97 -5.55 -5.54
CA VAL A 204 -17.53 -5.05 -6.79
C VAL A 204 -17.09 -5.99 -7.92
N LYS A 205 -18.03 -6.41 -8.76
CA LYS A 205 -17.72 -7.28 -9.91
C LYS A 205 -17.23 -6.44 -11.09
N PRO A 206 -16.20 -6.92 -11.82
CA PRO A 206 -15.89 -6.38 -13.15
C PRO A 206 -17.07 -6.54 -14.10
N GLU A 207 -17.15 -5.66 -15.09
CA GLU A 207 -18.10 -5.72 -16.22
C GLU A 207 -17.53 -6.50 -17.42
#